data_AF-A0AAN1RZM2-F1
#
_entry.id   AF-A0AAN1RZM2-F1
#
_cell.length_a   1.000
_cell.length_b   1.000
_cell.length_c   1.000
_cell.angle_alpha   90.00
_cell.angle_beta   90.00
_cell.angle_gamma   90.00
#
_symmetry.space_group_name_H-M   'P 1'
#
loop_
_entity.id
_entity.type
_entity.pdbx_description
1 polymer ?
#
loop_
_entity_poly.entity_id
_entity_poly.type
_entity_poly.pdbx_seq_one_letter_code
_entity_poly.pdbx_strand_id
1 'polypeptide(L)'
;MPSPEHIHPALWRATQLARARARVVPTGHAELSAQLPEGGWPLGCLTELLLPHAGSGELRLVSTAIAGRGDERPVALVQPPFTPHIAAWRQWRLAPERLLWVAPAKAGDALWAAEQILKHASCAALLCWLPQARPESLRRLHLAAQASDTLFFALRPAQAAHSASPAPLRLALAPAPGGLSIHILKRRGPVCETPIFLPLDGSAPRAAHVMASHATLDRHPSPSSVSGQRASPVA
;
A
#
# COMPACT_ATOMS: atom_id res chain seq x y z
N MET A 1 20.34 -32.89 -25.48
CA MET A 1 19.10 -32.51 -26.18
C MET A 1 18.94 -31.00 -26.03
N PRO A 2 18.57 -30.24 -27.09
CA PRO A 2 18.26 -28.83 -26.92
C PRO A 2 17.12 -28.71 -25.92
N SER A 3 17.27 -27.81 -24.96
CA SER A 3 16.24 -27.60 -23.95
C SER A 3 14.96 -27.09 -24.65
N PRO A 4 13.76 -27.60 -24.28
CA PRO A 4 12.51 -27.37 -25.01
C PRO A 4 12.12 -25.88 -25.17
N GLU A 5 12.66 -24.99 -24.35
CA GLU A 5 12.55 -23.53 -24.46
C GLU A 5 13.11 -22.95 -25.77
N HIS A 6 14.04 -23.63 -26.44
CA HIS A 6 14.54 -23.21 -27.76
C HIS A 6 13.58 -23.56 -28.90
N ILE A 7 12.59 -24.43 -28.64
CA ILE A 7 11.65 -24.94 -29.64
C ILE A 7 10.33 -24.14 -29.57
N HIS A 8 9.84 -23.84 -28.36
CA HIS A 8 8.67 -22.98 -28.15
C HIS A 8 8.92 -21.95 -27.04
N PRO A 9 9.30 -20.70 -27.36
CA PRO A 9 9.56 -19.66 -26.37
C PRO A 9 8.33 -19.26 -25.53
N ALA A 10 7.13 -19.70 -25.92
CA ALA A 10 5.88 -19.49 -25.19
C ALA A 10 5.52 -20.62 -24.19
N LEU A 11 6.28 -21.72 -24.17
CA LEU A 11 6.02 -22.84 -23.26
C LEU A 11 6.50 -22.48 -21.85
N TRP A 12 5.56 -22.16 -20.96
CA TRP A 12 5.86 -21.89 -19.56
C TRP A 12 6.01 -23.19 -18.75
N ARG A 13 7.13 -23.36 -18.05
CA ARG A 13 7.35 -24.46 -17.10
C ARG A 13 7.03 -24.01 -15.69
N ALA A 14 6.29 -24.83 -14.93
CA ALA A 14 5.93 -24.54 -13.54
C ALA A 14 7.14 -24.26 -12.62
N THR A 15 8.32 -24.79 -12.98
CA THR A 15 9.60 -24.60 -12.28
C THR A 15 10.34 -23.31 -12.68
N GLN A 16 9.77 -22.47 -13.53
CA GLN A 16 10.35 -21.20 -13.95
C GLN A 16 9.42 -20.03 -13.60
N LEU A 17 10.01 -18.90 -13.20
CA LEU A 17 9.24 -17.65 -13.15
C LEU A 17 8.72 -17.36 -14.56
N ALA A 18 7.43 -17.02 -14.66
CA ALA A 18 6.79 -16.80 -15.96
C ALA A 18 7.41 -15.58 -16.66
N ARG A 19 8.02 -15.80 -17.83
CA ARG A 19 8.62 -14.77 -18.70
C ARG A 19 7.68 -14.21 -19.77
N ALA A 20 6.37 -14.47 -19.68
CA ALA A 20 5.41 -13.75 -20.52
C ALA A 20 5.57 -12.26 -20.22
N ARG A 21 5.56 -11.39 -21.26
CA ARG A 21 5.72 -9.91 -21.19
C ARG A 21 4.70 -9.23 -20.25
N ALA A 22 4.79 -9.52 -18.96
CA ALA A 22 4.02 -8.89 -17.91
C ALA A 22 4.67 -7.53 -17.67
N ARG A 23 3.88 -6.47 -17.76
CA ARG A 23 4.35 -5.14 -17.35
C ARG A 23 4.57 -5.20 -15.84
N VAL A 24 5.79 -4.92 -15.40
CA VAL A 24 6.15 -4.91 -13.99
C VAL A 24 6.69 -3.54 -13.57
N VAL A 25 6.54 -3.22 -12.29
CA VAL A 25 7.17 -2.07 -11.64
C VAL A 25 8.32 -2.57 -10.78
N PRO A 26 9.53 -2.00 -10.87
CA PRO A 26 10.61 -2.34 -9.96
C PRO A 26 10.17 -2.26 -8.50
N THR A 27 10.50 -3.25 -7.69
CA THR A 27 10.07 -3.24 -6.28
C THR A 27 10.82 -2.21 -5.45
N GLY A 28 12.03 -1.83 -5.88
CA GLY A 28 12.97 -1.01 -5.11
C GLY A 28 13.74 -1.80 -4.04
N HIS A 29 13.53 -3.12 -3.97
CA HIS A 29 14.11 -4.02 -2.97
C HIS A 29 14.73 -5.23 -3.67
N ALA A 30 16.05 -5.43 -3.54
CA ALA A 30 16.75 -6.47 -4.29
C ALA A 30 16.28 -7.88 -3.89
N GLU A 31 16.08 -8.09 -2.59
CA GLU A 31 15.66 -9.34 -1.98
C GLU A 31 14.28 -9.77 -2.48
N LEU A 32 13.33 -8.83 -2.58
CA LEU A 32 12.01 -9.11 -3.12
C LEU A 32 12.03 -9.26 -4.64
N SER A 33 12.79 -8.42 -5.34
CA SER A 33 12.90 -8.48 -6.81
C SER A 33 13.39 -9.85 -7.29
N ALA A 34 14.38 -10.43 -6.62
CA ALA A 34 14.89 -11.77 -6.93
C ALA A 34 13.81 -12.87 -6.85
N GLN A 35 12.71 -12.61 -6.14
CA GLN A 35 11.64 -13.56 -5.90
C GLN A 35 10.37 -13.27 -6.69
N LEU A 36 10.33 -12.21 -7.50
CA LEU A 36 9.19 -11.89 -8.35
C LEU A 36 9.51 -12.13 -9.84
N PRO A 37 8.54 -12.59 -10.65
CA PRO A 37 8.71 -12.64 -12.10
C PRO A 37 9.12 -11.27 -12.65
N GLU A 38 10.09 -11.28 -13.58
CA GLU A 38 10.66 -10.06 -14.17
C GLU A 38 11.18 -9.02 -13.15
N GLY A 39 11.41 -9.43 -11.89
CA GLY A 39 12.00 -8.56 -10.87
C GLY A 39 11.07 -7.51 -10.26
N GLY A 40 9.76 -7.58 -10.48
CA GLY A 40 8.88 -6.46 -10.15
C GLY A 40 7.45 -6.80 -9.74
N TRP A 41 6.76 -5.78 -9.25
CA TRP A 41 5.34 -5.82 -8.97
C TRP A 41 4.54 -5.94 -10.28
N PRO A 42 3.65 -6.94 -10.41
CA PRO A 42 2.89 -7.13 -11.64
C PRO A 42 1.81 -6.05 -11.79
N LEU A 43 1.76 -5.42 -12.97
CA LEU A 43 0.68 -4.53 -13.38
C LEU A 43 -0.44 -5.29 -14.06
N GLY A 44 -1.59 -4.63 -14.19
CA GLY A 44 -2.78 -5.23 -14.77
C GLY A 44 -3.45 -6.24 -13.84
N CYS A 45 -3.04 -6.35 -12.58
CA CYS A 45 -3.53 -7.42 -11.72
C CYS A 45 -3.66 -7.00 -10.26
N LEU A 46 -4.33 -7.85 -9.48
CA LEU A 46 -4.47 -7.67 -8.05
C LEU A 46 -3.25 -8.29 -7.34
N THR A 47 -2.53 -7.49 -6.56
CA THR A 47 -1.58 -7.99 -5.57
C THR A 47 -2.22 -7.93 -4.18
N GLU A 48 -2.17 -9.02 -3.42
CA GLU A 48 -2.63 -9.02 -2.03
C GLU A 48 -1.49 -8.89 -1.04
N LEU A 49 -1.65 -7.96 -0.10
CA LEU A 49 -0.80 -7.84 1.09
C LEU A 49 -1.63 -8.28 2.30
N LEU A 50 -1.26 -9.40 2.90
CA LEU A 50 -1.93 -9.97 4.06
C LEU A 50 -1.17 -9.55 5.32
N LEU A 51 -1.87 -8.90 6.25
CA LEU A 51 -1.27 -8.24 7.39
C LEU A 51 -1.80 -8.84 8.70
N PRO A 52 -0.95 -9.08 9.72
CA PRO A 52 -1.40 -9.43 11.07
C PRO A 52 -2.21 -8.29 11.68
N HIS A 53 -1.79 -7.05 11.44
CA HIS A 53 -2.50 -5.82 11.75
C HIS A 53 -2.06 -4.71 10.80
N ALA A 54 -2.84 -3.63 10.71
CA ALA A 54 -2.44 -2.44 9.97
C ALA A 54 -1.18 -1.79 10.59
N GLY A 55 -0.36 -1.15 9.77
CA GLY A 55 0.91 -0.55 10.20
C GLY A 55 2.04 -1.58 10.37
N SER A 56 1.97 -2.71 9.66
CA SER A 56 3.04 -3.72 9.63
C SER A 56 4.24 -3.31 8.76
N GLY A 57 4.14 -2.18 8.04
CA GLY A 57 5.18 -1.70 7.10
C GLY A 57 4.74 -1.76 5.64
N GLU A 58 3.47 -2.08 5.37
CA GLU A 58 2.87 -2.23 4.05
C GLU A 58 3.10 -1.01 3.13
N LEU A 59 2.97 0.20 3.68
CA LEU A 59 3.13 1.45 2.93
C LEU A 59 4.60 1.70 2.60
N ARG A 60 5.50 1.42 3.54
CA ARG A 60 6.95 1.57 3.35
C ARG A 60 7.50 0.56 2.35
N LEU A 61 6.94 -0.66 2.35
CA LEU A 61 7.28 -1.70 1.37
C LEU A 61 7.01 -1.22 -0.06
N VAL A 62 5.83 -0.64 -0.30
CA VAL A 62 5.41 -0.27 -1.66
C VAL A 62 5.80 1.16 -2.05
N SER A 63 6.17 2.03 -1.09
CA SER A 63 6.49 3.43 -1.38
C SER A 63 7.68 3.58 -2.33
N THR A 64 8.68 2.70 -2.25
CA THR A 64 9.83 2.65 -3.15
C THR A 64 9.41 2.42 -4.61
N ALA A 65 8.49 1.48 -4.84
CA ALA A 65 7.95 1.19 -6.15
C ALA A 65 7.11 2.36 -6.69
N ILE A 66 6.32 3.00 -5.84
CA ILE A 66 5.48 4.15 -6.23
C ILE A 66 6.36 5.36 -6.58
N ALA A 67 7.36 5.67 -5.75
CA ALA A 67 8.27 6.79 -5.97
C ALA A 67 9.16 6.57 -7.21
N GLY A 68 9.65 5.33 -7.40
CA GLY A 68 10.53 4.97 -8.52
C GLY A 68 9.86 5.01 -9.90
N ARG A 69 8.52 5.05 -9.97
CA ARG A 69 7.79 5.14 -11.26
C ARG A 69 7.90 6.51 -11.94
N GLY A 70 8.17 7.58 -11.18
CA GLY A 70 8.14 8.96 -11.73
C GLY A 70 6.78 9.40 -12.28
N ASP A 71 5.72 8.63 -12.03
CA ASP A 71 4.35 8.92 -12.45
C ASP A 71 3.81 10.08 -11.62
N GLU A 72 3.19 11.09 -12.22
CA GLU A 72 2.63 12.24 -11.48
C GLU A 72 1.19 12.03 -11.03
N ARG A 73 0.51 10.99 -11.52
CA ARG A 73 -0.88 10.70 -11.14
C ARG A 73 -1.00 10.46 -9.63
N PRO A 74 -2.21 10.66 -9.06
CA PRO A 74 -2.46 10.41 -7.65
C PRO A 74 -2.15 8.97 -7.22
N VAL A 75 -1.88 8.82 -5.93
CA VAL A 75 -1.80 7.56 -5.22
C VAL A 75 -3.02 7.49 -4.31
N ALA A 76 -3.95 6.59 -4.64
CA ALA A 76 -5.20 6.45 -3.91
C ALA A 76 -5.04 5.51 -2.71
N LEU A 77 -5.43 5.98 -1.53
CA LEU A 77 -5.63 5.18 -0.33
C LEU A 77 -7.12 5.08 -0.05
N VAL A 78 -7.68 3.88 -0.25
CA VAL A 78 -9.10 3.59 -0.05
C VAL A 78 -9.30 2.82 1.25
N GLN A 79 -10.14 3.36 2.14
CA GLN A 79 -10.39 2.83 3.49
C GLN A 79 -9.13 2.63 4.36
N PRO A 80 -8.12 3.53 4.35
CA PRO A 80 -7.00 3.35 5.23
C PRO A 80 -7.47 3.33 6.70
N PRO A 81 -7.00 2.36 7.51
CA PRO A 81 -7.46 2.17 8.89
C PRO A 81 -7.02 3.30 9.82
N PHE A 82 -6.03 4.08 9.41
CA PHE A 82 -5.50 5.24 10.11
C PHE A 82 -5.34 6.41 9.15
N THR A 83 -5.32 7.62 9.69
CA THR A 83 -5.03 8.83 8.92
C THR A 83 -3.62 8.73 8.31
N PRO A 84 -3.47 8.92 6.99
CA PRO A 84 -2.16 8.90 6.34
C PRO A 84 -1.22 9.98 6.91
N HIS A 85 0.02 9.61 7.21
CA HIS A 85 1.00 10.51 7.80
C HIS A 85 1.81 11.25 6.72
N ILE A 86 1.48 12.52 6.46
CA ILE A 86 2.07 13.32 5.37
C ILE A 86 3.60 13.45 5.47
N ALA A 87 4.18 13.53 6.67
CA ALA A 87 5.64 13.62 6.80
C ALA A 87 6.34 12.33 6.32
N ALA A 88 5.72 11.15 6.51
CA ALA A 88 6.25 9.90 5.99
C ALA A 88 6.17 9.87 4.46
N TRP A 89 5.09 10.41 3.90
CA TRP A 89 4.92 10.59 2.46
C TRP A 89 6.07 11.41 1.83
N ARG A 90 6.39 12.55 2.45
CA ARG A 90 7.52 13.41 2.05
C ARG A 90 8.88 12.71 2.19
N GLN A 91 9.08 11.95 3.28
CA GLN A 91 10.31 11.16 3.47
C GLN A 91 10.50 10.11 2.37
N TRP A 92 9.40 9.53 1.87
CA TRP A 92 9.42 8.63 0.71
C TRP A 92 9.49 9.35 -0.65
N ARG A 93 9.69 10.68 -0.65
CA ARG A 93 9.74 11.52 -1.85
C ARG A 93 8.46 11.46 -2.69
N LEU A 94 7.33 11.19 -2.06
CA LEU A 94 6.01 11.29 -2.67
C LEU A 94 5.43 12.68 -2.38
N ALA A 95 5.01 13.39 -3.43
CA ALA A 95 4.39 14.70 -3.28
C ALA A 95 3.05 14.58 -2.51
N PRO A 96 2.84 15.32 -1.42
CA PRO A 96 1.59 15.27 -0.64
C PRO A 96 0.34 15.55 -1.47
N GLU A 97 0.46 16.38 -2.50
CA GLU A 97 -0.62 16.79 -3.41
C GLU A 97 -1.13 15.61 -4.25
N ARG A 98 -0.33 14.54 -4.36
CA ARG A 98 -0.69 13.31 -5.05
C ARG A 98 -1.44 12.33 -4.16
N LEU A 99 -1.55 12.57 -2.86
CA LEU A 99 -2.29 11.68 -1.97
C LEU A 99 -3.80 11.89 -2.17
N LEU A 100 -4.47 10.86 -2.68
CA LEU A 100 -5.93 10.80 -2.72
C LEU A 100 -6.44 9.90 -1.60
N TRP A 101 -7.07 10.47 -0.59
CA TRP A 101 -7.65 9.74 0.54
C TRP A 101 -9.16 9.55 0.37
N VAL A 102 -9.61 8.29 0.29
CA VAL A 102 -11.02 7.92 0.11
C VAL A 102 -11.47 7.02 1.26
N ALA A 103 -12.19 7.55 2.23
CA ALA A 103 -12.68 6.80 3.40
C ALA A 103 -14.22 6.86 3.50
N PRO A 104 -14.96 6.10 2.67
CA PRO A 104 -16.40 6.07 2.74
C PRO A 104 -16.88 5.32 4.00
N ALA A 105 -18.09 5.60 4.47
CA ALA A 105 -18.63 4.92 5.65
C ALA A 105 -18.93 3.43 5.39
N LYS A 106 -19.28 3.06 4.15
CA LYS A 106 -19.69 1.69 3.80
C LYS A 106 -18.59 0.95 3.04
N ALA A 107 -18.43 -0.34 3.35
CA ALA A 107 -17.48 -1.21 2.63
C ALA A 107 -17.83 -1.39 1.14
N GLY A 108 -19.12 -1.37 0.79
CA GLY A 108 -19.57 -1.44 -0.60
C GLY A 108 -19.09 -0.25 -1.43
N ASP A 109 -19.16 0.96 -0.85
CA ASP A 109 -18.73 2.20 -1.52
C ASP A 109 -17.21 2.23 -1.70
N ALA A 110 -16.45 1.63 -0.78
CA ALA A 110 -15.00 1.46 -0.92
C ALA A 110 -14.63 0.55 -2.10
N LEU A 111 -15.32 -0.59 -2.23
CA LEU A 111 -15.15 -1.49 -3.36
C LEU A 111 -15.53 -0.80 -4.68
N TRP A 112 -16.63 -0.05 -4.68
CA TRP A 112 -17.06 0.71 -5.85
C TRP A 112 -16.04 1.78 -6.23
N ALA A 113 -15.53 2.57 -5.28
CA ALA A 113 -14.52 3.59 -5.53
C ALA A 113 -13.22 2.99 -6.08
N ALA A 114 -12.75 1.89 -5.49
CA ALA A 114 -11.59 1.16 -5.98
C ALA A 114 -11.80 0.68 -7.43
N GLU A 115 -12.98 0.16 -7.76
CA GLU A 115 -13.31 -0.25 -9.12
C GLU A 115 -13.32 0.93 -10.09
N GLN A 116 -13.89 2.08 -9.73
CA GLN A 116 -13.90 3.26 -10.60
C GLN A 116 -12.48 3.77 -10.87
N ILE A 117 -11.63 3.83 -9.83
CA ILE A 117 -10.22 4.21 -9.97
C ILE A 117 -9.51 3.29 -10.97
N LEU A 118 -9.73 1.97 -10.86
CA LEU A 118 -9.13 0.99 -11.76
C LEU A 118 -9.66 1.12 -13.19
N LYS A 119 -10.98 1.26 -13.38
CA LYS A 119 -11.61 1.37 -14.71
C LYS A 119 -11.16 2.61 -15.48
N HIS A 120 -10.93 3.72 -14.77
CA HIS A 120 -10.53 4.98 -15.38
C HIS A 120 -9.02 5.20 -15.42
N ALA A 121 -8.21 4.26 -14.88
CA ALA A 121 -6.76 4.36 -14.81
C ALA A 121 -6.27 5.73 -14.26
N SER A 122 -7.04 6.31 -13.33
CA SER A 122 -6.87 7.70 -12.87
C SER A 122 -5.76 7.86 -11.84
N CYS A 123 -5.16 6.77 -11.38
CA CYS A 123 -4.13 6.76 -10.33
C CYS A 123 -2.90 5.95 -10.77
N ALA A 124 -1.73 6.39 -10.32
CA ALA A 124 -0.47 5.67 -10.49
C ALA A 124 -0.47 4.38 -9.66
N ALA A 125 -1.02 4.46 -8.45
CA ALA A 125 -1.16 3.34 -7.54
C ALA A 125 -2.46 3.43 -6.74
N LEU A 126 -3.00 2.27 -6.39
CA LEU A 126 -4.18 2.11 -5.56
C LEU A 126 -3.86 1.12 -4.44
N LEU A 127 -4.02 1.56 -3.20
CA LEU A 127 -4.02 0.72 -2.01
C LEU A 127 -5.41 0.73 -1.41
N CYS A 128 -6.01 -0.44 -1.28
CA CYS A 128 -7.38 -0.58 -0.77
C CYS A 128 -7.41 -1.57 0.40
N TRP A 129 -7.80 -1.10 1.58
CA TRP A 129 -7.94 -1.96 2.75
C TRP A 129 -9.32 -2.60 2.75
N LEU A 130 -9.34 -3.93 2.63
CA LEU A 130 -10.53 -4.72 2.36
C LEU A 130 -10.67 -5.86 3.38
N PRO A 131 -10.94 -5.55 4.67
CA PRO A 131 -10.94 -6.54 5.74
C PRO A 131 -11.96 -7.67 5.54
N GLN A 132 -13.06 -7.39 4.84
CA GLN A 132 -14.16 -8.34 4.62
C GLN A 132 -14.52 -8.49 3.13
N ALA A 133 -13.55 -8.45 2.22
CA ALA A 133 -13.82 -8.68 0.79
C ALA A 133 -14.15 -10.14 0.48
N ARG A 134 -15.28 -10.34 -0.20
CA ARG A 134 -15.69 -11.63 -0.78
C ARG A 134 -14.91 -11.93 -2.07
N PRO A 135 -14.74 -13.22 -2.44
CA PRO A 135 -14.03 -13.60 -3.65
C PRO A 135 -14.56 -12.96 -4.95
N GLU A 136 -15.87 -12.75 -5.06
CA GLU A 136 -16.51 -12.13 -6.23
C GLU A 136 -16.08 -10.68 -6.39
N SER A 137 -16.05 -9.93 -5.28
CA SER A 137 -15.59 -8.54 -5.27
C SER A 137 -14.11 -8.45 -5.67
N LEU A 138 -13.27 -9.36 -5.17
CA LEU A 138 -11.85 -9.42 -5.54
C LEU A 138 -11.67 -9.76 -7.03
N ARG A 139 -12.50 -10.66 -7.57
CA ARG A 139 -12.46 -11.02 -8.99
C ARG A 139 -12.84 -9.82 -9.85
N ARG A 140 -13.88 -9.09 -9.47
CA ARG A 140 -14.32 -7.86 -10.15
C ARG A 140 -13.22 -6.80 -10.15
N LEU A 141 -12.56 -6.55 -9.01
CA LEU A 141 -11.43 -5.62 -8.93
C LEU A 141 -10.23 -6.12 -9.74
N HIS A 142 -9.93 -7.41 -9.71
CA HIS A 142 -8.87 -7.99 -10.52
C HIS A 142 -9.11 -7.78 -12.01
N LEU A 143 -10.34 -8.00 -12.49
CA LEU A 143 -10.73 -7.75 -13.88
C LEU A 143 -10.64 -6.27 -14.24
N ALA A 144 -11.08 -5.37 -13.36
CA ALA A 144 -10.94 -3.93 -13.58
C ALA A 144 -9.47 -3.50 -13.69
N ALA A 145 -8.57 -4.13 -12.93
CA ALA A 145 -7.14 -3.85 -13.00
C ALA A 145 -6.50 -4.25 -14.35
N GLN A 146 -7.03 -5.28 -15.05
CA GLN A 146 -6.45 -5.75 -16.32
C GLN A 146 -6.44 -4.69 -17.42
N ALA A 147 -7.39 -3.76 -17.38
CA ALA A 147 -7.50 -2.67 -18.35
C ALA A 147 -6.62 -1.46 -18.00
N SER A 148 -5.95 -1.45 -16.85
CA SER A 148 -5.15 -0.31 -16.39
C SER A 148 -3.68 -0.65 -16.16
N ASP A 149 -2.88 0.40 -16.01
CA ASP A 149 -1.47 0.36 -15.63
C ASP A 149 -1.25 0.82 -14.17
N THR A 150 -2.36 0.97 -13.42
CA THR A 150 -2.37 1.29 -11.99
C THR A 150 -1.74 0.15 -11.20
N LEU A 151 -0.78 0.50 -10.34
CA LEU A 151 -0.20 -0.45 -9.40
C LEU A 151 -1.19 -0.74 -8.27
N PHE A 152 -1.77 -1.94 -8.24
CA PHE A 152 -2.92 -2.25 -7.38
C PHE A 152 -2.60 -3.24 -6.26
N PHE A 153 -2.83 -2.79 -5.02
CA PHE A 153 -2.72 -3.59 -3.80
C PHE A 153 -4.06 -3.65 -3.05
N ALA A 154 -4.53 -4.86 -2.73
CA ALA A 154 -5.55 -5.05 -1.71
C ALA A 154 -4.89 -5.51 -0.41
N LEU A 155 -5.17 -4.78 0.67
CA LEU A 155 -4.66 -5.06 2.00
C LEU A 155 -5.74 -5.77 2.80
N ARG A 156 -5.41 -6.96 3.31
CA ARG A 156 -6.37 -7.86 3.97
C ARG A 156 -5.78 -8.47 5.25
N PRO A 157 -6.61 -8.99 6.18
CA PRO A 157 -6.14 -9.66 7.37
C PRO A 157 -5.36 -10.94 7.03
N ALA A 158 -4.38 -11.30 7.87
CA ALA A 158 -3.57 -12.50 7.72
C ALA A 158 -4.41 -13.78 7.58
N GLN A 159 -5.58 -13.84 8.24
CA GLN A 159 -6.50 -14.99 8.17
C GLN A 159 -6.97 -15.29 6.74
N ALA A 160 -7.01 -14.27 5.87
CA ALA A 160 -7.38 -14.43 4.47
C ALA A 160 -6.39 -15.29 3.67
N ALA A 161 -5.21 -15.65 4.21
CA ALA A 161 -4.25 -16.55 3.59
C ALA A 161 -4.91 -17.88 3.16
N HIS A 162 -5.80 -18.40 4.00
CA HIS A 162 -6.52 -19.66 3.79
C HIS A 162 -7.74 -19.53 2.87
N SER A 163 -8.10 -18.31 2.46
CA SER A 163 -9.23 -18.07 1.55
C SER A 163 -8.79 -18.09 0.09
N ALA A 164 -9.67 -18.58 -0.79
CA ALA A 164 -9.45 -18.51 -2.23
C ALA A 164 -9.35 -17.04 -2.70
N SER A 165 -8.43 -16.78 -3.63
CA SER A 165 -8.20 -15.44 -4.17
C SER A 165 -7.79 -15.46 -5.64
N PRO A 166 -8.34 -14.53 -6.46
CA PRO A 166 -7.95 -14.38 -7.86
C PRO A 166 -6.56 -13.74 -8.02
N ALA A 167 -5.99 -13.14 -6.98
CA ALA A 167 -4.70 -12.45 -7.03
C ALA A 167 -3.58 -13.40 -7.51
N PRO A 168 -2.83 -13.07 -8.59
CA PRO A 168 -1.67 -13.86 -9.00
C PRO A 168 -0.48 -13.71 -8.06
N LEU A 169 -0.41 -12.65 -7.26
CA LEU A 169 0.62 -12.41 -6.25
C LEU A 169 -0.04 -12.18 -4.88
N ARG A 170 0.36 -12.98 -3.89
CA ARG A 170 -0.11 -12.87 -2.50
C ARG A 170 1.08 -12.93 -1.56
N LEU A 171 1.24 -11.91 -0.73
CA LEU A 171 2.32 -11.78 0.23
C LEU A 171 1.72 -11.69 1.64
N ALA A 172 2.22 -12.50 2.59
CA ALA A 172 1.97 -12.29 4.00
C ALA A 172 3.14 -11.51 4.60
N LEU A 173 2.83 -10.38 5.23
CA LEU A 173 3.81 -9.47 5.82
C LEU A 173 3.78 -9.65 7.33
N ALA A 174 4.93 -9.70 7.98
CA ALA A 174 5.04 -9.71 9.44
C ALA A 174 6.15 -8.74 9.86
N PRO A 175 5.88 -7.81 10.79
CA PRO A 175 6.93 -6.97 11.37
C PRO A 175 8.05 -7.83 11.94
N ALA A 176 9.30 -7.45 11.67
CA ALA A 176 10.48 -8.11 12.22
C ALA A 176 11.43 -7.06 12.77
N PRO A 177 12.28 -7.39 13.77
CA PRO A 177 13.35 -6.49 14.19
C PRO A 177 14.19 -6.04 12.98
N GLY A 178 14.33 -4.73 12.77
CA GLY A 178 15.09 -4.17 11.66
C GLY A 178 14.35 -4.09 10.31
N GLY A 179 13.11 -4.58 10.21
CA GLY A 179 12.43 -4.63 8.92
C GLY A 179 11.13 -5.42 8.85
N LEU A 180 10.98 -6.16 7.77
CA LEU A 180 9.76 -6.86 7.40
C LEU A 180 10.08 -8.29 6.96
N SER A 181 9.42 -9.27 7.56
CA SER A 181 9.43 -10.64 7.06
C SER A 181 8.28 -10.81 6.05
N ILE A 182 8.60 -11.29 4.85
CA ILE A 182 7.67 -11.44 3.73
C ILE A 182 7.60 -12.91 3.35
N HIS A 183 6.43 -13.52 3.50
CA HIS A 183 6.15 -14.87 3.01
C HIS A 183 5.38 -14.78 1.70
N ILE A 184 5.91 -15.38 0.63
CA ILE A 184 5.21 -15.43 -0.65
C ILE A 184 4.25 -16.62 -0.66
N LEU A 185 2.96 -16.35 -0.44
CA LEU A 185 1.93 -17.39 -0.43
C LEU A 185 1.53 -17.83 -1.84
N LYS A 186 1.62 -16.92 -2.81
CA LYS A 186 1.29 -17.18 -4.20
C LYS A 186 2.10 -16.24 -5.08
N ARG A 187 2.73 -16.80 -6.11
CA ARG A 187 3.35 -16.07 -7.22
C ARG A 187 3.23 -16.90 -8.49
N ARG A 188 3.50 -16.30 -9.65
CA ARG A 188 3.69 -17.06 -10.89
C ARG A 188 5.10 -17.65 -10.89
N GLY A 189 5.23 -18.96 -10.96
CA GLY A 189 6.51 -19.66 -10.95
C GLY A 189 6.67 -20.60 -9.75
N PRO A 190 7.92 -21.01 -9.42
CA PRO A 190 8.19 -21.96 -8.35
C PRO A 190 7.62 -21.50 -7.01
N VAL A 191 7.29 -22.45 -6.16
CA VAL A 191 6.97 -22.16 -4.77
C VAL A 191 8.18 -21.48 -4.10
N CYS A 192 7.92 -20.54 -3.21
CA CYS A 192 8.91 -19.91 -2.35
C CYS A 192 8.53 -20.24 -0.92
N GLU A 193 9.22 -21.21 -0.33
CA GLU A 193 8.92 -21.67 1.04
C GLU A 193 9.63 -20.83 2.08
N THR A 194 10.79 -20.27 1.74
CA THR A 194 11.60 -19.47 2.64
C THR A 194 11.08 -18.04 2.74
N PRO A 195 10.87 -17.51 3.96
CA PRO A 195 10.52 -16.11 4.14
C PRO A 195 11.67 -15.21 3.70
N ILE A 196 11.34 -14.06 3.12
CA ILE A 196 12.29 -13.03 2.72
C ILE A 196 12.34 -12.00 3.85
N PHE A 197 13.52 -11.78 4.42
CA PHE A 197 13.73 -10.63 5.27
C PHE A 197 14.04 -9.41 4.42
N LEU A 198 13.27 -8.35 4.61
CA LEU A 198 13.48 -7.07 3.98
C LEU A 198 13.89 -6.04 5.03
N PRO A 199 15.14 -5.55 5.02
CA PRO A 199 15.53 -4.45 5.89
C PRO A 199 14.74 -3.20 5.48
N LEU A 200 13.90 -2.70 6.37
CA LEU A 200 13.22 -1.43 6.12
C LEU A 200 14.07 -0.27 6.62
N ASP A 201 15.05 -0.51 7.49
CA ASP A 201 15.87 0.53 8.14
C ASP A 201 16.94 1.12 7.20
N GLY A 202 16.48 1.97 6.29
CA GLY A 202 17.30 2.81 5.40
C GLY A 202 17.25 4.31 5.70
N SER A 203 16.76 4.71 6.87
CA SER A 203 17.14 6.00 7.45
C SER A 203 18.32 5.71 8.37
N ALA A 204 19.46 6.34 8.11
CA ALA A 204 20.55 6.50 9.06
C ALA A 204 20.01 6.81 10.49
N PRO A 205 20.78 6.52 11.57
CA PRO A 205 20.26 6.42 12.92
C PRO A 205 19.42 7.66 13.21
N ARG A 206 18.31 7.48 13.95
CA ARG A 206 17.59 8.57 14.59
C ARG A 206 18.66 9.46 15.23
N ALA A 207 19.07 10.53 14.55
CA ALA A 207 19.41 11.75 15.24
C ALA A 207 18.17 11.94 16.08
N ALA A 208 18.33 11.70 17.38
CA ALA A 208 17.29 11.94 18.34
C ALA A 208 16.71 13.28 17.92
N HIS A 209 15.49 13.25 17.38
CA HIS A 209 14.71 14.46 17.38
C HIS A 209 14.54 14.65 18.87
N VAL A 210 15.49 15.39 19.46
CA VAL A 210 15.30 16.13 20.69
C VAL A 210 13.91 16.66 20.49
N MET A 211 12.96 16.11 21.26
CA MET A 211 11.62 16.63 21.29
C MET A 211 11.82 18.12 21.44
N ALA A 212 11.53 18.89 20.39
CA ALA A 212 11.29 20.30 20.56
C ALA A 212 10.17 20.30 21.59
N SER A 213 10.56 20.63 22.81
CA SER A 213 9.72 20.82 23.97
C SER A 213 8.44 21.46 23.47
N HIS A 214 7.32 20.78 23.71
CA HIS A 214 5.96 21.27 23.58
C HIS A 214 5.90 22.72 23.12
N ALA A 215 5.43 22.96 21.88
CA ALA A 215 4.97 24.28 21.52
C ALA A 215 4.01 24.71 22.63
N THR A 216 4.39 25.74 23.39
CA THR A 216 3.52 26.34 24.39
C THR A 216 2.26 26.73 23.66
N LEU A 217 1.15 26.05 23.96
CA LEU A 217 -0.17 26.53 23.63
C LEU A 217 -0.27 27.91 24.26
N ASP A 218 -0.22 28.96 23.44
CA ASP A 218 -0.62 30.29 23.85
C ASP A 218 -2.09 30.20 24.23
N ARG A 219 -2.34 29.97 25.53
CA ARG A 219 -3.66 30.16 26.11
C ARG A 219 -3.90 31.66 26.11
N HIS A 220 -4.57 32.14 25.06
CA HIS A 220 -5.26 33.43 25.15
C HIS A 220 -6.23 33.36 26.34
N PRO A 221 -6.08 34.21 27.37
CA PRO A 221 -7.11 34.32 28.39
C PRO A 221 -8.38 34.88 27.76
N SER A 222 -9.48 34.16 27.90
CA SER A 222 -10.82 34.64 27.55
C SER A 222 -11.09 35.97 28.27
N PRO A 223 -11.63 37.01 27.61
CA PRO A 223 -11.96 38.25 28.28
C PRO A 223 -13.09 38.00 29.29
N SER A 224 -12.83 38.34 30.55
CA SER A 224 -13.78 38.32 31.65
C SER A 224 -14.89 39.35 31.40
N SER A 225 -16.13 38.93 31.64
CA SER A 225 -17.31 39.78 31.60
C SER A 225 -17.20 40.91 32.64
N VAL A 226 -17.20 42.15 32.17
CA VAL A 226 -17.31 43.34 33.03
C VAL A 226 -18.73 43.39 33.59
N SER A 227 -18.86 43.10 34.89
CA SER A 227 -20.09 43.33 35.64
C SER A 227 -20.32 44.82 35.80
N GLY A 228 -21.42 45.33 35.21
CA GLY A 228 -21.81 46.72 35.28
C GLY A 228 -22.11 47.16 36.71
N GLN A 229 -21.39 48.19 37.17
CA GLN A 229 -21.70 48.88 38.42
C GLN A 229 -23.06 49.58 38.30
N ARG A 230 -23.99 49.24 39.20
CA ARG A 230 -25.23 50.00 39.39
C ARG A 230 -24.90 51.30 40.13
N ALA A 231 -25.18 52.43 39.50
CA ALA A 231 -25.28 53.72 40.17
C ALA A 231 -26.66 53.84 40.85
N SER A 232 -26.68 54.18 42.14
CA SER A 232 -27.87 54.51 42.91
C SER A 232 -28.45 55.88 42.48
N PRO A 233 -29.78 56.04 42.41
CA PRO A 233 -30.37 57.36 42.27
C PRO A 233 -30.58 58.05 43.62
N VAL A 234 -30.35 59.36 43.61
CA VAL A 234 -30.71 60.32 44.64
C VAL A 234 -32.19 60.70 44.48
N ALA A 235 -32.98 60.52 45.54
CA ALA A 235 -34.09 61.37 45.99
C ALA A 235 -34.62 60.84 47.33
#